data_AF-A0A971KH56-F1
#
_entry.id   AF-A0A971KH56-F1
#
_cell.length_a   1.000
_cell.length_b   1.000
_cell.length_c   1.000
_cell.angle_alpha   90.00
_cell.angle_beta   90.00
_cell.angle_gamma   90.00
#
_symmetry.space_group_name_H-M   'P 1'
#
loop_
_entity.id
_entity.type
_entity.pdbx_description
1 polymer ?
#
loop_
_entity_poly.entity_id
_entity_poly.type
_entity_poly.pdbx_seq_one_letter_code
_entity_poly.pdbx_strand_id
1 'polypeptide(L)'
;MKTVIALAGNPNCGKTTLFNTLTGSSQYVGNWPGVTVEKKEGQLKGRRDVVIQDLPGIYSLSPNTIEERIASSYLVNEKVDAIINILDGTNLERNLYLTT
;
A
#
# COMPACT_ATOMS: atom_id res chain seq x y z
N MET A 1 0.87 -16.35 14.15
CA MET A 1 1.09 -16.17 12.69
C MET A 1 1.17 -14.68 12.41
N LYS A 2 1.99 -14.26 11.46
CA LYS A 2 2.10 -12.86 11.04
C LYS A 2 0.96 -12.59 10.03
N THR A 3 0.18 -11.53 10.26
CA THR A 3 -0.87 -11.05 9.35
C THR A 3 -0.31 -9.90 8.52
N VAL A 4 -0.47 -9.91 7.20
CA VAL A 4 -0.02 -8.84 6.30
C VAL A 4 -1.22 -8.14 5.68
N ILE A 5 -1.28 -6.83 5.87
CA ILE A 5 -2.30 -5.96 5.29
C ILE A 5 -1.63 -5.00 4.32
N ALA A 6 -2.04 -5.02 3.05
CA ALA A 6 -1.55 -4.08 2.05
C ALA A 6 -2.41 -2.81 2.04
N LEU A 7 -1.79 -1.63 2.08
CA LEU A 7 -2.44 -0.36 1.79
C LEU A 7 -2.30 -0.05 0.30
N ALA A 8 -3.43 0.01 -0.39
CA ALA A 8 -3.53 0.42 -1.79
C ALA A 8 -4.34 1.71 -1.90
N GLY A 9 -4.23 2.41 -3.03
CA GLY A 9 -4.99 3.63 -3.28
C GLY A 9 -4.30 4.50 -4.34
N ASN A 10 -5.04 5.49 -4.83
CA ASN A 10 -4.49 6.46 -5.78
C ASN A 10 -3.40 7.33 -5.12
N PRO A 11 -2.47 7.91 -5.91
CA PRO A 11 -1.65 9.01 -5.43
C PRO A 11 -2.49 10.10 -4.77
N ASN A 12 -2.00 10.66 -3.66
CA ASN A 12 -2.64 11.75 -2.91
C ASN A 12 -4.00 11.44 -2.25
N CYS A 13 -4.42 10.17 -2.13
CA CYS A 13 -5.70 9.81 -1.45
C CYS A 13 -5.65 9.79 0.09
N GLY A 14 -4.53 10.18 0.71
CA GLY A 14 -4.34 10.10 2.16
C GLY A 14 -3.73 8.79 2.68
N LYS A 15 -3.29 7.89 1.78
CA LYS A 15 -2.65 6.61 2.13
C LYS A 15 -1.49 6.74 3.13
N THR A 16 -0.53 7.65 2.88
CA THR A 16 0.62 7.87 3.79
C THR A 16 0.18 8.36 5.17
N THR A 17 -0.88 9.19 5.24
CA THR A 17 -1.45 9.66 6.51
C THR A 17 -2.03 8.49 7.31
N LEU A 18 -2.77 7.59 6.65
CA LEU A 18 -3.30 6.38 7.29
C LEU A 18 -2.18 5.44 7.73
N PHE A 19 -1.18 5.20 6.88
CA PHE A 19 0.00 4.40 7.22
C PHE A 19 0.66 4.88 8.51
N ASN A 20 1.02 6.16 8.58
CA ASN A 20 1.66 6.75 9.76
C ASN A 20 0.76 6.68 11.01
N THR A 21 -0.55 6.83 10.83
CA THR A 21 -1.53 6.71 11.92
C THR A 21 -1.52 5.28 12.49
N LEU A 22 -1.52 4.27 11.62
CA LEU A 22 -1.53 2.85 11.98
C LEU A 22 -0.20 2.36 12.59
N THR A 23 0.95 2.81 12.07
CA THR A 23 2.26 2.24 12.42
C THR A 23 3.07 3.10 13.40
N GLY A 24 2.92 4.42 13.36
CA GLY A 24 3.70 5.35 14.19
C GLY A 24 5.20 5.22 13.93
N SER A 25 5.99 5.13 15.00
CA SER A 25 7.45 5.04 14.91
C SER A 25 7.98 3.66 14.51
N SER A 26 7.14 2.62 14.54
CA SER A 26 7.53 1.23 14.24
C SER A 26 7.44 0.93 12.73
N GLN A 27 8.15 1.74 11.95
CA GLN A 27 8.19 1.67 10.49
C GLN A 27 9.63 1.47 9.98
N TYR A 28 9.76 0.69 8.92
CA TYR A 28 10.97 0.53 8.13
C TYR A 28 10.76 1.19 6.77
N VAL A 29 11.75 1.98 6.35
CA VAL A 29 11.77 2.66 5.05
C VAL A 29 13.01 2.18 4.29
N GLY A 30 12.80 1.68 3.09
CA GLY A 30 13.84 1.23 2.18
C GLY A 30 13.42 1.45 0.73
N ASN A 31 13.95 0.64 -0.18
CA ASN A 31 13.57 0.63 -1.59
C ASN A 31 13.06 -0.75 -2.00
N TRP A 32 12.19 -0.77 -2.99
CA TRP A 32 11.82 -2.03 -3.65
C TRP A 32 13.03 -2.62 -4.40
N PRO A 33 13.17 -3.96 -4.48
CA PRO A 33 14.32 -4.59 -5.11
C PRO A 33 14.55 -4.11 -6.55
N GLY A 34 15.78 -3.67 -6.83
CA GLY A 34 16.20 -3.27 -8.18
C GLY A 34 15.67 -1.93 -8.69
N VAL A 35 15.03 -1.12 -7.83
CA VAL A 35 14.47 0.18 -8.21
C VAL A 35 14.67 1.23 -7.12
N THR A 36 14.47 2.50 -7.44
CA THR A 36 14.53 3.64 -6.50
C THR A 36 13.18 3.97 -5.87
N VAL A 37 12.16 3.15 -6.08
CA VAL A 37 10.83 3.36 -5.51
C VAL A 37 10.89 3.02 -4.02
N GLU A 38 10.43 3.95 -3.19
CA GLU A 38 10.39 3.80 -1.74
C GLU A 38 9.48 2.62 -1.33
N LYS A 39 9.97 1.81 -0.39
CA LYS A 39 9.22 0.74 0.26
C LYS A 39 9.05 1.08 1.73
N LYS A 40 7.80 1.20 2.19
CA LYS A 40 7.45 1.39 3.59
C LYS A 40 6.69 0.19 4.14
N GLU A 41 7.16 -0.37 5.24
CA GLU A 41 6.44 -1.39 5.99
C GLU A 41 6.49 -1.06 7.48
N GLY A 42 5.46 -1.42 8.23
CA GLY A 42 5.44 -1.13 9.67
C GLY A 42 4.53 -2.06 10.43
N GLN A 43 4.77 -2.20 11.73
CA GLN A 43 3.90 -2.96 12.61
C GLN A 43 2.70 -2.11 13.02
N LEU A 44 1.51 -2.71 13.07
CA LEU A 44 0.32 -2.02 13.59
C LEU A 44 0.51 -1.69 15.07
N LYS A 45 0.18 -0.45 15.47
CA LYS A 45 0.20 -0.03 16.87
C LYS A 45 -0.63 -0.97 17.74
N GLY A 46 -0.04 -1.45 18.84
CA GLY A 46 -0.69 -2.39 19.76
C GLY A 46 -0.79 -3.83 19.25
N ARG A 47 -0.38 -4.12 18.00
CA ARG A 47 -0.46 -5.46 17.38
C ARG A 47 0.77 -5.76 16.53
N ARG A 48 1.83 -6.29 17.18
CA ARG A 48 3.10 -6.63 16.53
C ARG A 48 3.02 -7.80 15.55
N ASP A 49 1.96 -8.60 15.64
CA ASP A 49 1.64 -9.70 14.74
C ASP A 49 1.08 -9.22 13.39
N VAL A 50 0.71 -7.94 13.26
CA VAL A 50 0.21 -7.34 12.03
C VAL A 50 1.25 -6.45 11.41
N VAL A 51 1.53 -6.66 10.13
CA VAL A 51 2.33 -5.77 9.30
C VAL A 51 1.44 -5.06 8.30
N ILE A 52 1.60 -3.75 8.26
CA ILE A 52 1.05 -2.87 7.26
C ILE A 52 2.12 -2.67 6.19
N GLN A 53 1.85 -3.12 4.98
CA GLN A 53 2.68 -2.84 3.82
C GLN A 53 2.09 -1.65 3.07
N ASP A 54 2.84 -0.56 2.94
CA ASP A 54 2.45 0.52 2.04
C ASP A 54 2.85 0.17 0.60
N LEU A 55 1.90 0.18 -0.32
CA LEU A 55 2.17 0.03 -1.75
C LEU A 55 2.31 1.38 -2.42
N PRO A 56 3.03 1.49 -3.56
CA PRO A 56 3.02 2.70 -4.36
C PRO A 56 1.59 3.15 -4.70
N GLY A 57 1.36 4.47 -4.75
CA GLY A 57 0.08 5.00 -5.16
C GLY A 57 -0.14 4.75 -6.66
N ILE A 58 -1.21 4.06 -7.02
CA ILE A 58 -1.48 3.62 -8.40
C ILE A 58 -2.90 3.97 -8.81
N TYR A 59 -3.12 4.24 -10.09
CA TYR A 59 -4.46 4.48 -10.63
C TYR A 59 -5.11 3.20 -11.16
N SER A 60 -4.30 2.22 -11.57
CA SER A 60 -4.77 0.97 -12.13
C SER A 60 -3.84 -0.19 -11.77
N LEU A 61 -4.33 -1.43 -11.94
CA LEU A 61 -3.51 -2.63 -11.88
C LEU A 61 -2.80 -2.95 -13.21
N SER A 62 -2.96 -2.08 -14.23
CA SER A 62 -2.23 -2.23 -15.49
C SER A 62 -0.78 -1.80 -15.28
N PRO A 63 0.21 -2.63 -15.64
CA PRO A 63 1.62 -2.41 -15.30
C PRO A 63 2.32 -1.37 -16.20
N ASN A 64 1.74 -0.19 -16.39
CA ASN A 64 2.28 0.83 -17.31
C ASN A 64 3.41 1.65 -16.67
N THR A 65 3.40 1.82 -15.35
CA THR A 65 4.52 2.42 -14.60
C THR A 65 5.26 1.42 -13.72
N ILE A 66 6.44 1.82 -13.22
CA ILE A 66 7.20 1.00 -12.27
C ILE A 66 6.41 0.80 -10.97
N GLU A 67 5.70 1.82 -10.50
CA GLU A 67 4.83 1.78 -9.34
C GLU A 67 3.66 0.81 -9.54
N GLU A 68 2.99 0.88 -10.69
CA GLU A 68 1.91 -0.04 -11.04
C GLU A 68 2.41 -1.49 -11.11
N ARG A 69 3.58 -1.72 -11.70
CA ARG A 69 4.24 -3.04 -11.69
C ARG A 69 4.55 -3.54 -10.30
N ILE A 70 5.09 -2.70 -9.41
CA ILE A 70 5.43 -3.08 -8.04
C ILE A 70 4.17 -3.45 -7.26
N ALA A 71 3.16 -2.58 -7.29
CA ALA A 71 1.91 -2.80 -6.56
C ALA A 71 1.16 -4.03 -7.07
N SER A 72 0.98 -4.17 -8.39
CA SER A 72 0.32 -5.35 -8.98
C SER A 72 1.09 -6.64 -8.71
N SER A 73 2.42 -6.65 -8.90
CA SER A 73 3.25 -7.81 -8.61
C SER A 73 3.21 -8.22 -7.14
N TYR A 74 3.21 -7.26 -6.21
CA TYR A 74 3.11 -7.56 -4.78
C TYR A 74 1.77 -8.21 -4.45
N LEU A 75 0.66 -7.64 -4.94
CA LEU A 75 -0.68 -8.16 -4.67
C LEU A 75 -0.92 -9.56 -5.26
N VAL A 76 -0.25 -9.90 -6.36
CA VAL A 76 -0.37 -11.20 -7.03
C VAL A 76 0.54 -12.27 -6.42
N ASN A 77 1.78 -11.91 -6.10
CA ASN A 77 2.82 -12.89 -5.78
C ASN A 77 3.09 -13.05 -4.27
N GLU A 78 2.76 -12.06 -3.46
CA GLU A 78 2.98 -12.10 -2.02
C GLU A 78 1.74 -12.60 -1.27
N LYS A 79 1.97 -13.21 -0.10
CA LYS A 79 0.87 -13.59 0.79
C LYS A 79 0.35 -12.38 1.54
N VAL A 80 -0.69 -11.76 1.01
CA VAL A 80 -1.45 -10.67 1.63
C VAL A 80 -2.73 -11.24 2.24
N ASP A 81 -2.97 -11.00 3.52
CA ASP A 81 -4.17 -11.50 4.22
C ASP A 81 -5.37 -10.55 4.06
N ALA A 82 -5.12 -9.25 3.83
CA ALA A 82 -6.15 -8.26 3.52
C ALA A 82 -5.61 -7.06 2.74
N ILE A 83 -6.47 -6.40 1.97
CA ILE A 83 -6.17 -5.13 1.30
C ILE A 83 -7.06 -4.04 1.90
N ILE A 84 -6.47 -2.92 2.30
CA ILE A 84 -7.19 -1.69 2.60
C ILE A 84 -6.97 -0.75 1.42
N ASN A 85 -8.00 -0.58 0.60
CA ASN A 85 -7.99 0.35 -0.52
C ASN A 85 -8.55 1.71 -0.06
N ILE A 86 -7.71 2.74 -0.08
CA ILE A 86 -8.11 4.10 0.31
C ILE A 86 -8.64 4.84 -0.91
N LEU A 87 -9.86 5.37 -0.78
CA LEU A 87 -10.52 6.18 -1.81
C LEU A 87 -10.68 7.61 -1.30
N ASP A 88 -10.28 8.58 -2.14
CA ASP A 88 -10.58 9.99 -1.90
C ASP A 88 -12.05 10.29 -2.23
N GLY A 89 -12.83 10.65 -1.20
CA GLY A 89 -14.25 10.98 -1.32
C GLY A 89 -14.54 12.21 -2.18
N THR A 90 -13.55 13.09 -2.41
CA THR A 90 -13.71 14.26 -3.30
C THR A 90 -13.57 13.89 -4.79
N ASN A 91 -13.05 12.70 -5.11
CA ASN A 91 -12.81 12.24 -6.47
C ASN A 91 -13.15 10.74 -6.63
N LEU A 92 -14.36 10.36 -6.20
CA LEU A 92 -14.75 8.97 -6.03
C LEU A 92 -14.73 8.15 -7.32
N GLU A 93 -15.27 8.70 -8.42
CA GLU A 93 -15.33 8.01 -9.72
C GLU A 93 -13.94 7.53 -10.18
N ARG A 94 -12.96 8.43 -10.11
CA ARG A 94 -11.57 8.13 -10.46
C ARG A 94 -10.95 7.08 -9.54
N ASN A 95 -11.22 7.15 -8.24
CA ASN A 95 -10.66 6.23 -7.25
C ASN A 95 -11.28 4.82 -7.38
N LEU A 96 -12.56 4.72 -7.74
CA LEU A 96 -13.25 3.44 -7.93
C LEU A 96 -12.67 2.61 -9.07
N TYR A 97 -12.01 3.23 -10.06
CA TYR A 97 -11.33 2.51 -11.14
C TYR A 97 -10.25 1.53 -10.65
N LEU A 98 -9.56 1.83 -9.54
CA LEU A 98 -8.60 0.92 -8.92
C LEU A 98 -9.28 -0.25 -8.18
N THR A 99 -10.55 -0.08 -7.81
CA THR A 99 -11.29 -1.01 -6.95
C THR A 99 -11.93 -2.15 -7.75
N THR A 100 -12.17 -1.92 -9.04
CA THR A 100 -12.83 -2.84 -9.98
C THR A 100 -11.83 -3.74 -10.68
#